data_AF-A0A3L6PNY7-F1
#
_entry.id   AF-A0A3L6PNY7-F1
#
_cell.length_a   1.000
_cell.length_b   1.000
_cell.length_c   1.000
_cell.angle_alpha   90.00
_cell.angle_beta   90.00
_cell.angle_gamma   90.00
#
_symmetry.space_group_name_H-M   'P 1'
#
loop_
_entity.id
_entity.type
_entity.pdbx_description
1 polymer ?
#
loop_
_entity_poly.entity_id
_entity_poly.type
_entity_poly.pdbx_seq_one_letter_code
_entity_poly.pdbx_strand_id
1 'polypeptide(L)'
;LGRLPVELAALKDCMEEVELLFPLTSPVPGVPNWSVDGVISHAKLKNAKPLEERQIARRKAMLKSLASNAFKQKDYDTASKFYGSAIDHEPDATLYSNRSVCRLRENSQACIALLDAQKLDPGNEEIERELRKAMALRDASRDGDQQGSGPSDFNQHV
;
A
#
# COMPACT_ATOMS: atom_id res chain seq x y z
N LEU A 1 2.82 7.22 29.08
CA LEU A 1 3.81 6.66 30.03
C LEU A 1 5.18 6.78 29.40
N GLY A 2 6.11 7.45 30.08
CA GLY A 2 7.50 7.60 29.61
C GLY A 2 8.30 6.31 29.76
N ARG A 3 9.49 6.26 29.15
CA ARG A 3 10.44 5.14 29.32
C ARG A 3 11.24 5.32 30.61
N LEU A 4 11.60 4.21 31.25
CA LEU A 4 12.46 4.21 32.43
C LEU A 4 13.93 4.52 32.07
N PRO A 5 14.75 5.02 33.01
CA PRO A 5 16.17 5.26 32.77
C PRO A 5 16.92 4.03 32.23
N VAL A 6 16.66 2.83 32.78
CA VAL A 6 17.28 1.58 32.30
C VAL A 6 16.86 1.23 30.87
N GLU A 7 15.61 1.52 30.48
CA GLU A 7 15.15 1.33 29.09
C GLU A 7 15.86 2.33 28.16
N LEU A 8 16.07 3.57 28.58
CA LEU A 8 16.75 4.58 27.75
C LEU A 8 18.23 4.26 27.54
N ALA A 9 18.93 3.81 28.58
CA ALA A 9 20.30 3.31 28.49
C ALA A 9 20.40 2.13 27.52
N ALA A 10 19.47 1.18 27.64
CA ALA A 10 19.37 0.01 26.76
C ALA A 10 19.11 0.38 25.29
N LEU A 11 18.40 1.47 25.00
CA LEU A 11 18.23 1.97 23.62
C LEU A 11 19.47 2.57 23.01
N LYS A 12 20.35 3.12 23.84
CA LYS A 12 21.65 3.64 23.40
C LYS A 12 22.70 2.54 23.24
N ASP A 13 22.35 1.30 23.57
CA ASP A 13 23.28 0.18 23.64
C ASP A 13 24.44 0.44 24.63
N CYS A 14 24.19 1.25 25.67
CA CYS A 14 25.19 1.57 26.69
C CYS A 14 25.08 0.56 27.83
N MET A 15 25.83 -0.53 27.70
CA MET A 15 25.83 -1.64 28.66
C MET A 15 26.20 -1.15 30.07
N GLU A 16 27.17 -0.26 30.20
CA GLU A 16 27.62 0.26 31.50
C GLU A 16 26.51 1.01 32.24
N GLU A 17 25.74 1.85 31.53
CA GLU A 17 24.58 2.55 32.10
C GLU A 17 23.47 1.56 32.49
N VAL A 18 23.24 0.53 31.67
CA VAL A 18 22.23 -0.51 31.98
C VAL A 18 22.64 -1.28 33.23
N GLU A 19 23.88 -1.73 33.33
CA GLU A 19 24.42 -2.45 34.50
C GLU A 19 24.32 -1.63 35.78
N LEU A 20 24.65 -0.33 35.72
CA LEU A 20 24.55 0.57 36.87
C LEU A 20 23.11 0.75 37.35
N LEU A 21 22.16 0.87 36.42
CA LEU A 21 20.76 1.14 36.72
C LEU A 21 19.94 -0.13 37.02
N PHE A 22 20.40 -1.29 36.54
CA PHE A 22 19.71 -2.57 36.70
C PHE A 22 19.40 -2.96 38.15
N PRO A 23 20.35 -2.93 39.12
CA PRO A 23 20.05 -3.26 40.52
C PRO A 23 19.16 -2.22 41.22
N LEU A 24 19.03 -1.03 40.63
CA LEU A 24 18.21 0.07 41.14
C LEU A 24 16.79 0.09 40.55
N THR A 25 16.49 -0.82 39.62
CA THR A 25 15.23 -0.81 38.87
C THR A 25 14.47 -2.12 39.08
N SER A 26 13.19 -2.00 39.49
CA SER A 26 12.30 -3.16 39.53
C SER A 26 12.04 -3.71 38.13
N PRO A 27 11.77 -5.03 37.98
CA PRO A 27 11.49 -5.65 36.68
C PRO A 27 10.45 -4.89 35.86
N VAL A 28 10.82 -4.54 34.62
CA VAL A 28 9.93 -3.84 33.69
C VAL A 28 8.88 -4.82 33.14
N PRO A 29 7.58 -4.49 33.22
CA PRO A 29 6.54 -5.32 32.63
C PRO A 29 6.76 -5.57 31.14
N GLY A 30 6.70 -6.83 30.72
CA GLY A 30 6.87 -7.24 29.32
C GLY A 30 8.31 -7.55 28.90
N VAL A 31 9.29 -7.45 29.80
CA VAL A 31 10.64 -8.01 29.60
C VAL A 31 10.65 -9.45 30.13
N PRO A 32 10.59 -10.50 29.27
CA PRO A 32 10.45 -11.88 29.72
C PRO A 32 11.74 -12.45 30.33
N ASN A 33 12.91 -11.95 29.91
CA ASN A 33 14.22 -12.31 30.48
C ASN A 33 14.75 -11.09 31.24
N TRP A 34 14.60 -11.06 32.57
CA TRP A 34 15.09 -9.96 33.40
C TRP A 34 16.59 -10.09 33.67
N SER A 35 17.39 -9.66 32.70
CA SER A 35 18.84 -9.56 32.71
C SER A 35 19.28 -8.33 31.90
N VAL A 36 20.52 -7.88 32.04
CA VAL A 36 21.08 -6.77 31.24
C VAL A 36 20.86 -7.00 29.74
N ASP A 37 21.26 -8.18 29.25
CA ASP A 37 21.06 -8.57 27.84
C ASP A 37 19.58 -8.63 27.45
N GLY A 38 18.73 -9.13 28.36
CA GLY A 38 17.30 -9.22 28.14
C GLY A 38 16.63 -7.85 28.03
N VAL A 39 17.06 -6.87 28.84
CA VAL A 39 16.59 -5.48 28.78
C VAL A 39 17.06 -4.79 27.50
N ILE A 40 18.33 -4.95 27.11
CA ILE A 40 18.88 -4.42 25.84
C ILE A 40 18.12 -5.00 24.64
N SER A 41 17.96 -6.33 24.61
CA SER A 41 17.25 -7.03 23.54
C SER A 41 15.79 -6.59 23.45
N HIS A 42 15.09 -6.48 24.59
CA HIS A 42 13.71 -6.00 24.63
C HIS A 42 13.60 -4.56 24.12
N ALA A 43 14.50 -3.68 24.56
CA ALA A 43 14.51 -2.28 24.15
C ALA A 43 14.71 -2.13 22.64
N LYS A 44 15.68 -2.86 22.05
CA LYS A 44 15.92 -2.91 20.60
C LYS A 44 14.68 -3.40 19.84
N LEU A 45 14.11 -4.54 20.25
CA LEU A 45 12.93 -5.13 19.61
C LEU A 45 11.71 -4.19 19.65
N LYS A 46 11.44 -3.58 20.82
CA LYS A 46 10.32 -2.66 21.03
C LYS A 46 10.48 -1.36 20.23
N ASN A 47 11.68 -0.99 19.78
CA ASN A 47 11.88 0.18 18.91
C ASN A 47 11.97 -0.20 17.43
N ALA A 48 12.42 -1.40 17.10
CA ALA A 48 12.41 -1.91 15.74
C ALA A 48 10.97 -1.99 15.20
N LYS A 49 10.01 -2.50 15.98
CA LYS A 49 8.61 -2.62 15.56
C LYS A 49 7.97 -1.28 15.13
N PRO A 50 7.95 -0.22 15.97
CA PRO A 50 7.44 1.09 15.56
C PRO A 50 8.24 1.71 14.41
N LEU A 51 9.53 1.43 14.29
CA LEU A 51 10.35 1.92 13.18
C LEU A 51 9.93 1.24 11.86
N GLU A 52 9.71 -0.06 11.87
CA GLU A 52 9.23 -0.83 10.73
C GLU A 52 7.82 -0.36 10.30
N GLU A 53 6.87 -0.25 11.22
CA GLU A 53 5.54 0.30 10.97
C GLU A 53 5.60 1.70 10.35
N ARG A 54 6.46 2.58 10.89
CA ARG A 54 6.67 3.93 10.35
C ARG A 54 7.26 3.88 8.94
N GLN A 55 8.17 2.96 8.65
CA GLN A 55 8.74 2.80 7.31
C GLN A 55 7.70 2.27 6.33
N ILE A 56 6.88 1.30 6.73
CA ILE A 56 5.77 0.76 5.93
C ILE A 56 4.80 1.90 5.60
N ALA A 57 4.37 2.68 6.60
CA ALA A 57 3.47 3.82 6.40
C ALA A 57 4.06 4.88 5.45
N ARG A 58 5.36 5.19 5.58
CA ARG A 58 6.04 6.13 4.68
C ARG A 58 6.10 5.61 3.24
N ARG A 59 6.44 4.33 3.02
CA ARG A 59 6.49 3.72 1.69
C ARG A 59 5.09 3.69 1.06
N LYS A 60 4.07 3.28 1.82
CA LYS A 60 2.67 3.30 1.37
C LYS A 60 2.24 4.70 0.94
N ALA A 61 2.50 5.72 1.75
CA ALA A 61 2.15 7.10 1.43
C ALA A 61 2.87 7.61 0.16
N MET A 62 4.15 7.29 0.01
CA MET A 62 4.92 7.62 -1.18
C MET A 62 4.35 6.97 -2.44
N LEU A 63 4.07 5.66 -2.39
CA LEU A 63 3.48 4.91 -3.52
C LEU A 63 2.09 5.42 -3.88
N LYS A 64 1.25 5.72 -2.89
CA LYS A 64 -0.06 6.34 -3.11
C LYS A 64 0.08 7.69 -3.81
N SER A 65 1.04 8.52 -3.42
CA SER A 65 1.31 9.81 -4.06
C SER A 65 1.75 9.65 -5.52
N LEU A 66 2.68 8.71 -5.79
CA LEU A 66 3.10 8.38 -7.15
C LEU A 66 1.93 7.89 -8.01
N ALA A 67 1.08 7.01 -7.46
CA ALA A 67 -0.11 6.51 -8.13
C ALA A 67 -1.09 7.63 -8.46
N SER A 68 -1.38 8.53 -7.51
CA SER A 68 -2.24 9.68 -7.72
C SER A 68 -1.71 10.63 -8.79
N ASN A 69 -0.39 10.84 -8.84
CA ASN A 69 0.24 11.68 -9.87
C ASN A 69 0.17 11.04 -11.27
N ALA A 70 0.40 9.73 -11.37
CA ALA A 70 0.23 8.98 -12.63
C ALA A 70 -1.24 9.00 -13.10
N PHE A 71 -2.18 8.83 -12.16
CA PHE A 71 -3.61 8.90 -12.44
C PHE A 71 -4.02 10.27 -13.00
N LYS A 72 -3.53 11.37 -12.41
CA LYS A 72 -3.76 12.74 -12.91
C LYS A 72 -3.21 12.94 -14.33
N GLN A 73 -2.12 12.25 -14.68
CA GLN A 73 -1.54 12.24 -16.02
C GLN A 73 -2.24 11.28 -17.00
N LYS A 74 -3.29 10.58 -16.55
CA LYS A 74 -4.00 9.53 -17.31
C LYS A 74 -3.13 8.33 -17.69
N ASP A 75 -2.00 8.16 -17.02
CA ASP A 75 -1.18 6.95 -17.11
C ASP A 75 -1.75 5.91 -16.14
N TYR A 76 -2.83 5.26 -16.57
CA TYR A 76 -3.61 4.35 -15.72
C TYR A 76 -2.89 3.02 -15.45
N ASP A 77 -2.04 2.55 -16.37
CA ASP A 77 -1.21 1.35 -16.17
C ASP A 77 -0.18 1.59 -15.05
N THR A 78 0.58 2.69 -15.13
CA THR A 78 1.54 3.06 -14.08
C THR A 78 0.84 3.32 -12.74
N ALA A 79 -0.31 4.01 -12.75
CA ALA A 79 -1.09 4.22 -11.54
C ALA A 79 -1.56 2.90 -10.90
N SER A 80 -2.05 1.96 -11.71
CA SER A 80 -2.47 0.63 -11.27
C SER A 80 -1.33 -0.15 -10.61
N LYS A 81 -0.12 -0.09 -11.19
CA LYS A 81 1.10 -0.71 -10.64
C LYS A 81 1.48 -0.11 -9.29
N PHE A 82 1.53 1.21 -9.16
CA PHE A 82 1.87 1.87 -7.88
C PHE A 82 0.83 1.60 -6.79
N TYR A 83 -0.46 1.60 -7.12
CA TYR A 83 -1.49 1.17 -6.17
C TYR A 83 -1.32 -0.30 -5.77
N GLY A 84 -0.91 -1.18 -6.69
CA GLY A 84 -0.54 -2.56 -6.39
C GLY A 84 0.59 -2.66 -5.36
N SER A 85 1.71 -1.98 -5.59
CA SER A 85 2.82 -1.98 -4.63
C SER A 85 2.45 -1.39 -3.28
N ALA A 86 1.55 -0.39 -3.24
CA ALA A 86 1.04 0.15 -1.97
C ALA A 86 0.22 -0.90 -1.19
N ILE A 87 -0.56 -1.74 -1.89
CA ILE A 87 -1.33 -2.84 -1.31
C ILE A 87 -0.41 -3.93 -0.75
N ASP A 88 0.70 -4.23 -1.44
CA ASP A 88 1.68 -5.24 -0.98
C ASP A 88 2.32 -4.87 0.36
N HIS A 89 2.42 -3.57 0.68
CA HIS A 89 2.88 -3.10 1.98
C HIS A 89 1.80 -3.14 3.05
N GLU A 90 0.62 -2.56 2.77
CA GLU A 90 -0.51 -2.59 3.69
C GLU A 90 -1.82 -2.42 2.89
N PRO A 91 -2.63 -3.49 2.78
CA PRO A 91 -3.91 -3.45 2.09
C PRO A 91 -4.86 -2.41 2.68
N ASP A 92 -5.57 -1.69 1.81
CA ASP A 92 -6.59 -0.71 2.16
C ASP A 92 -7.66 -0.70 1.07
N ALA A 93 -8.94 -0.65 1.48
CA ALA A 93 -10.09 -0.61 0.58
C ALA A 93 -9.99 0.54 -0.45
N THR A 94 -9.48 1.70 -0.05
CA THR A 94 -9.31 2.84 -0.97
C THR A 94 -8.26 2.54 -2.05
N LEU A 95 -7.18 1.82 -1.74
CA LEU A 95 -6.18 1.43 -2.73
C LEU A 95 -6.75 0.45 -3.76
N TYR A 96 -7.56 -0.52 -3.31
CA TYR A 96 -8.24 -1.45 -4.22
C TYR A 96 -9.23 -0.72 -5.14
N SER A 97 -10.05 0.18 -4.58
CA SER A 97 -10.99 1.00 -5.35
C SER A 97 -10.27 1.89 -6.38
N ASN A 98 -9.20 2.59 -5.97
CA ASN A 98 -8.46 3.42 -6.91
C ASN A 98 -7.80 2.58 -8.03
N ARG A 99 -7.27 1.40 -7.71
CA ARG A 99 -6.69 0.48 -8.70
C ARG A 99 -7.75 -0.05 -9.68
N SER A 100 -8.97 -0.36 -9.22
CA SER A 100 -10.04 -0.82 -10.10
C SER A 100 -10.45 0.28 -11.09
N VAL A 101 -10.57 1.52 -10.63
CA VAL A 101 -10.83 2.68 -11.49
C VAL A 101 -9.74 2.84 -12.55
N CYS A 102 -8.47 2.62 -12.22
CA CYS A 102 -7.38 2.65 -13.20
C CYS A 102 -7.60 1.61 -14.32
N ARG A 103 -7.86 0.35 -13.94
CA ARG A 103 -8.11 -0.74 -14.91
C ARG A 103 -9.32 -0.48 -15.81
N LEU A 104 -10.39 0.08 -15.25
CA LEU A 104 -11.57 0.46 -16.02
C LEU A 104 -11.26 1.56 -17.05
N ARG A 105 -10.46 2.56 -16.67
CA ARG A 105 -10.07 3.65 -17.56
C ARG A 105 -9.14 3.17 -18.68
N GLU A 106 -8.19 2.30 -18.35
CA GLU A 106 -7.28 1.66 -19.30
C GLU A 106 -8.05 0.83 -20.34
N ASN A 107 -8.96 -0.04 -19.90
CA ASN A 107 -9.81 -0.83 -20.79
C ASN A 107 -10.68 0.05 -21.70
N SER A 108 -11.20 1.17 -21.17
CA SER A 108 -11.98 2.13 -21.97
C SER A 108 -11.14 2.80 -23.06
N GLN A 109 -9.90 3.22 -22.74
CA GLN A 109 -8.98 3.78 -23.72
C GLN A 109 -8.60 2.76 -24.81
N ALA A 110 -8.37 1.51 -24.44
CA ALA A 110 -8.10 0.44 -25.39
C ALA A 110 -9.27 0.25 -26.38
N CYS A 111 -10.51 0.27 -25.89
CA CYS A 111 -11.69 0.20 -26.75
C CYS A 111 -11.77 1.38 -27.74
N ILE A 112 -11.48 2.60 -27.30
CA ILE A 112 -11.49 3.79 -28.16
C ILE A 112 -10.43 3.67 -29.25
N ALA A 113 -9.20 3.27 -28.90
CA ALA A 113 -8.11 3.10 -29.85
C ALA A 113 -8.45 2.05 -30.93
N LEU A 114 -9.09 0.93 -30.53
CA LEU A 114 -9.54 -0.11 -31.46
C LEU A 114 -10.67 0.39 -32.38
N LEU A 115 -11.60 1.20 -31.87
CA LEU A 115 -12.65 1.82 -32.70
C LEU A 115 -12.06 2.77 -33.73
N ASP A 116 -11.07 3.58 -33.36
CA ASP A 116 -10.40 4.48 -34.30
C ASP A 116 -9.60 3.70 -35.36
N ALA A 117 -8.94 2.62 -34.97
CA ALA A 117 -8.27 1.72 -35.91
C ALA A 117 -9.27 1.05 -36.88
N GLN A 118 -10.43 0.60 -36.39
CA GLN A 118 -11.48 0.00 -37.22
C GLN A 118 -12.06 0.99 -38.24
N LYS A 119 -12.22 2.27 -37.87
CA LYS A 119 -12.67 3.31 -38.83
C LYS A 119 -11.69 3.49 -39.98
N LEU A 120 -10.40 3.30 -39.73
CA LEU A 120 -9.35 3.41 -40.76
C LEU A 120 -9.28 2.17 -41.65
N ASP A 121 -9.56 0.98 -41.11
CA ASP A 121 -9.53 -0.28 -41.84
C ASP A 121 -10.71 -1.21 -41.45
N PRO A 122 -11.92 -0.97 -41.98
CA PRO A 122 -13.12 -1.71 -41.59
C PRO A 122 -13.12 -3.20 -41.97
N GLY A 123 -12.21 -3.63 -42.86
CA GLY A 123 -12.09 -5.01 -43.31
C GLY A 123 -11.09 -5.84 -42.50
N ASN A 124 -10.45 -5.24 -41.50
CA ASN A 124 -9.40 -5.89 -40.74
C ASN A 124 -9.97 -6.83 -39.66
N GLU A 125 -9.97 -8.13 -39.96
CA GLU A 125 -10.46 -9.18 -39.06
C GLU A 125 -9.71 -9.22 -37.71
N GLU A 126 -8.45 -8.78 -37.67
CA GLU A 126 -7.66 -8.68 -36.43
C GLU A 126 -8.24 -7.62 -35.49
N ILE A 127 -8.42 -6.41 -36.01
CA ILE A 127 -8.94 -5.26 -35.25
C ILE A 127 -10.35 -5.56 -34.75
N GLU A 128 -11.20 -6.13 -35.61
CA GLU A 128 -12.56 -6.51 -35.24
C GLU A 128 -12.58 -7.55 -34.11
N ARG A 129 -11.71 -8.56 -34.19
CA ARG A 129 -11.59 -9.60 -33.17
C ARG A 129 -11.10 -9.03 -31.84
N GLU A 130 -10.08 -8.19 -31.83
CA GLU A 130 -9.56 -7.57 -30.62
C GLU A 130 -10.58 -6.60 -30.00
N LEU A 131 -11.31 -5.83 -30.81
CA LEU A 131 -12.39 -4.96 -30.34
C LEU A 131 -13.51 -5.78 -29.67
N ARG A 132 -13.90 -6.91 -30.27
CA ARG A 132 -14.89 -7.83 -29.68
C ARG A 132 -14.43 -8.38 -28.33
N LYS A 133 -13.16 -8.78 -28.20
CA LYS A 133 -12.57 -9.25 -26.93
C LYS A 133 -12.57 -8.14 -25.87
N ALA A 134 -12.13 -6.93 -26.23
CA ALA A 134 -12.07 -5.78 -25.32
C ALA A 134 -13.45 -5.40 -24.78
N MET A 135 -14.49 -5.41 -25.65
CA MET A 135 -15.87 -5.16 -25.23
C MET A 135 -16.41 -6.27 -24.30
N ALA A 136 -16.11 -7.53 -24.58
CA ALA A 136 -16.51 -8.64 -23.71
C ALA A 136 -15.86 -8.54 -22.31
N LEU A 137 -14.58 -8.17 -22.23
CA LEU A 137 -13.89 -7.95 -20.95
C LEU A 137 -14.49 -6.78 -20.15
N ARG A 138 -14.92 -5.72 -20.85
CA ARG A 138 -15.63 -4.59 -20.24
C ARG A 138 -16.98 -5.01 -19.67
N ASP A 139 -17.74 -5.82 -20.41
CA ASP A 139 -19.08 -6.22 -20.01
C ASP A 139 -19.03 -7.26 -18.86
N ALA A 140 -18.10 -8.21 -18.90
CA ALA A 140 -17.84 -9.16 -17.80
C ALA A 140 -17.44 -8.45 -16.48
N SER A 141 -16.78 -7.30 -16.57
CA SER A 141 -16.43 -6.50 -15.38
C SER A 141 -17.65 -5.82 -14.75
N ARG A 142 -18.73 -5.55 -15.52
CA ARG A 142 -19.96 -4.92 -15.00
C ARG A 142 -20.88 -5.91 -14.31
N ASP A 143 -20.87 -7.18 -14.74
CA ASP A 143 -21.72 -8.22 -14.16
C ASP A 143 -21.26 -8.66 -12.76
N GLY A 144 -19.98 -8.48 -12.43
CA GLY A 144 -19.44 -8.71 -11.07
C GLY A 144 -19.91 -7.69 -10.02
N ASP A 145 -20.37 -6.50 -10.44
CA ASP A 145 -20.78 -5.42 -9.54
C ASP A 145 -22.22 -5.57 -9.03
N GLN A 146 -23.04 -6.46 -9.61
CA GLN A 146 -24.44 -6.66 -9.17
C GLN A 146 -24.58 -7.46 -7.86
N GLN A 147 -23.48 -7.88 -7.22
CA GLN A 147 -23.49 -8.52 -5.88
C GLN A 147 -22.87 -7.67 -4.76
N GLY A 148 -22.46 -6.42 -5.01
CA GLY A 148 -21.84 -5.54 -4.00
C GLY A 148 -22.48 -4.15 -3.95
N SER A 149 -23.39 -3.94 -3.00
CA SER A 149 -24.22 -2.76 -2.81
C SER A 149 -23.46 -1.43 -2.58
N GLY A 150 -23.79 -0.40 -3.36
CA GLY A 150 -23.97 1.00 -2.89
C GLY A 150 -22.79 1.98 -2.99
N PRO A 151 -23.05 3.28 -3.27
CA PRO A 151 -22.03 4.26 -3.66
C PRO A 151 -21.33 4.86 -2.44
N SER A 152 -20.00 4.99 -2.48
CA SER A 152 -19.24 5.82 -1.55
C SER A 152 -18.50 6.89 -2.32
N ASP A 153 -18.75 8.12 -1.88
CA ASP A 153 -18.48 9.36 -2.58
C ASP A 153 -17.08 9.46 -3.18
N PHE A 154 -17.11 9.83 -4.45
CA PHE A 154 -16.06 10.48 -5.19
C PHE A 154 -15.40 11.53 -4.29
N ASN A 155 -14.26 11.20 -3.69
CA ASN A 155 -13.43 12.19 -3.01
C ASN A 155 -12.70 13.01 -4.08
N GLN A 156 -13.46 13.89 -4.73
CA GLN A 156 -12.98 15.08 -5.39
C GLN A 156 -12.39 15.98 -4.31
N HIS A 157 -11.13 15.75 -3.92
CA HIS A 157 -10.22 16.84 -3.55
C HIS A 157 -8.79 16.37 -3.84
N VAL A 158 -8.14 17.20 -4.65
CA VAL A 158 -6.91 17.00 -5.42
C VAL A 158 -5.68 17.05 -4.55
#